data_AF-A0A951HKB5-F1
#
_entry.id   AF-A0A951HKB5-F1
#
_cell.length_a   1.000
_cell.length_b   1.000
_cell.length_c   1.000
_cell.angle_alpha   90.00
_cell.angle_beta   90.00
_cell.angle_gamma   90.00
#
_symmetry.space_group_name_H-M   'P 1'
#
loop_
_entity.id
_entity.type
_entity.pdbx_description
1 polymer ?
#
loop_
_entity_poly.entity_id
_entity_poly.type
_entity_poly.pdbx_seq_one_letter_code
_entity_poly.pdbx_strand_id
1 'polypeptide(L)'
;EIVVDTAHFKGNYPDRCFLQAAAEAHGTPEEIAAASESWPVLLPEMKLAADKVHVFSDGLAELGPVRFVRLNIMPDGGVSRLRLIGRVIKEGAGL
;
A
#
# COMPACT_ATOMS: atom_id res chain seq x y z
N GLU A 1 2.82 -10.29 -1.40
CA GLU A 1 1.34 -10.32 -1.41
C GLU A 1 0.83 -9.14 -0.61
N ILE A 2 -0.21 -8.47 -1.12
CA ILE A 2 -0.88 -7.34 -0.48
C ILE A 2 -2.33 -7.72 -0.26
N VAL A 3 -2.86 -7.46 0.94
CA VAL A 3 -4.27 -7.69 1.26
C VAL A 3 -4.94 -6.39 1.66
N VAL A 4 -6.01 -6.03 0.96
CA VAL A 4 -6.89 -4.89 1.28
C VAL A 4 -8.26 -5.43 1.67
N ASP A 5 -8.65 -5.21 2.92
CA ASP A 5 -9.85 -5.77 3.51
C ASP A 5 -10.86 -4.67 3.80
N THR A 6 -12.01 -4.72 3.13
CA THR A 6 -13.13 -3.78 3.31
C THR A 6 -14.22 -4.34 4.22
N ALA A 7 -13.91 -5.35 5.06
CA ALA A 7 -14.87 -5.91 6.01
C ALA A 7 -15.64 -4.83 6.79
N HIS A 8 -16.94 -5.05 6.94
CA HIS A 8 -17.93 -4.15 7.56
C HIS A 8 -18.28 -2.87 6.76
N PHE A 9 -17.49 -2.48 5.77
CA PHE A 9 -17.80 -1.36 4.88
C PHE A 9 -18.68 -1.82 3.72
N LYS A 10 -20.00 -1.79 3.93
CA LYS A 10 -21.01 -2.27 2.96
C LYS A 10 -21.53 -1.17 2.01
N GLY A 11 -21.47 0.08 2.44
CA GLY A 11 -21.93 1.25 1.68
C GLY A 11 -20.92 2.38 1.55
N ASN A 12 -19.86 2.37 2.37
CA ASN A 12 -18.83 3.40 2.44
C ASN A 12 -17.41 2.81 2.33
N TYR A 13 -17.25 1.74 1.54
CA TYR A 13 -15.93 1.27 1.12
C TYR A 13 -15.43 2.16 -0.03
N PRO A 14 -14.12 2.35 -0.18
CA PRO A 14 -13.59 3.11 -1.30
C PRO A 14 -13.83 2.39 -2.62
N ASP A 15 -14.04 3.16 -3.68
CA ASP A 15 -14.29 2.64 -5.02
C ASP A 15 -13.07 1.84 -5.53
N ARG A 16 -11.88 2.36 -5.23
CA ARG A 16 -10.59 1.82 -5.66
C ARG A 16 -9.47 2.18 -4.71
N CYS A 17 -8.37 1.44 -4.81
CA CYS A 17 -7.13 1.76 -4.11
C CYS A 17 -5.90 1.52 -5.00
N PHE A 18 -4.79 2.14 -4.65
CA PHE A 18 -3.47 1.80 -5.17
C PHE A 18 -2.43 2.01 -4.07
N LEU A 19 -1.24 1.42 -4.22
CA LEU A 19 -0.17 1.59 -3.26
C LEU A 19 1.06 2.19 -3.93
N GLN A 20 1.70 3.11 -3.23
CA GLN A 20 3.03 3.62 -3.56
C GLN A 20 4.02 3.21 -2.47
N ALA A 21 5.29 3.08 -2.83
CA ALA A 21 6.31 2.69 -1.87
C ALA A 21 7.67 3.30 -2.19
N ALA A 22 8.47 3.47 -1.15
CA ALA A 22 9.85 3.96 -1.25
C ALA A 22 10.78 3.18 -0.32
N ALA A 23 12.02 3.01 -0.76
CA ALA A 23 13.10 2.49 0.08
C ALA A 23 13.50 3.52 1.14
N GLU A 24 13.45 4.80 0.81
CA GLU A 24 13.92 5.89 1.66
C GLU A 24 12.90 7.02 1.70
N ALA A 25 12.77 7.64 2.87
CA ALA A 25 12.01 8.86 3.10
C ALA A 25 12.64 9.59 4.28
N HIS A 26 12.71 10.92 4.19
CA HIS A 26 13.38 11.76 5.18
C HIS A 26 12.51 12.95 5.56
N GLY A 27 12.74 13.48 6.75
CA GLY A 27 12.00 14.62 7.28
C GLY A 27 10.95 14.24 8.33
N THR A 28 10.09 15.20 8.65
CA THR A 28 8.95 14.98 9.55
C THR A 28 7.88 14.11 8.88
N PRO A 29 6.91 13.56 9.64
CA PRO A 29 5.79 12.82 9.06
C PRO A 29 5.04 13.59 7.96
N GLU A 30 4.88 14.89 8.11
CA GLU A 30 4.22 15.76 7.13
C GLU A 30 5.05 15.90 5.84
N GLU A 31 6.38 16.06 5.98
CA GLU A 31 7.30 16.13 4.84
C GLU A 31 7.34 14.78 4.09
N ILE A 32 7.37 13.66 4.82
CA ILE A 32 7.29 12.31 4.25
C ILE A 32 5.94 12.11 3.54
N ALA A 33 4.84 12.55 4.14
CA ALA A 33 3.52 12.47 3.53
C ALA A 33 3.43 13.28 2.23
N ALA A 34 3.98 14.50 2.19
CA ALA A 34 4.02 15.31 0.97
C ALA A 34 4.90 14.64 -0.12
N ALA A 35 6.11 14.19 0.24
CA ALA A 35 7.00 13.51 -0.71
C ALA A 35 6.38 12.23 -1.28
N SER A 36 5.56 11.53 -0.48
CA SER A 36 4.95 10.25 -0.87
C SER A 36 3.98 10.33 -2.06
N GLU A 37 3.51 11.52 -2.42
CA GLU A 37 2.70 11.72 -3.64
C GLU A 37 3.46 11.32 -4.91
N SER A 38 4.79 11.48 -4.89
CA SER A 38 5.68 11.19 -6.01
C SER A 38 6.32 9.80 -5.98
N TRP A 39 6.05 9.00 -4.94
CA TRP A 39 6.68 7.68 -4.82
C TRP A 39 6.26 6.75 -5.96
N PRO A 40 7.14 5.82 -6.39
CA PRO A 40 6.78 4.81 -7.38
C PRO A 40 5.57 3.98 -6.94
N VAL A 41 4.75 3.60 -7.92
CA VAL A 41 3.59 2.74 -7.70
C VAL A 41 4.05 1.30 -7.47
N LEU A 42 3.65 0.73 -6.34
CA LEU A 42 3.90 -0.67 -5.97
C LEU A 42 2.75 -1.59 -6.43
N LEU A 43 1.51 -1.18 -6.18
CA LEU A 43 0.29 -1.83 -6.66
C LEU A 43 -0.47 -0.81 -7.51
N PRO A 44 -0.76 -1.09 -8.80
CA PRO A 44 -1.56 -0.20 -9.63
C PRO A 44 -2.99 -0.01 -9.08
N GLU A 45 -3.77 0.84 -9.72
CA GLU A 45 -5.16 1.09 -9.31
C GLU A 45 -6.01 -0.18 -9.45
N MET A 46 -6.60 -0.61 -8.34
CA MET A 46 -7.44 -1.79 -8.24
C MET A 46 -8.84 -1.43 -7.76
N LYS A 47 -9.84 -2.00 -8.43
CA LYS A 47 -11.25 -1.91 -8.00
C LYS A 47 -11.44 -2.67 -6.69
N LEU A 48 -12.17 -2.07 -5.77
CA LEU A 48 -12.60 -2.71 -4.53
C LEU A 48 -14.10 -3.01 -4.54
N ALA A 49 -14.52 -3.89 -3.66
CA ALA A 49 -15.91 -4.25 -3.42
C ALA A 49 -16.23 -4.15 -1.92
N ALA A 50 -17.52 -4.04 -1.62
CA ALA A 50 -18.03 -3.96 -0.25
C ALA A 50 -17.77 -5.25 0.53
N ASP A 51 -17.41 -5.12 1.81
CA ASP A 51 -17.33 -6.24 2.77
C ASP A 51 -16.52 -7.45 2.24
N LYS A 52 -15.35 -7.18 1.66
CA LYS A 52 -14.54 -8.18 0.93
C LYS A 52 -13.05 -8.10 1.26
N VAL A 53 -12.43 -9.29 1.33
CA VAL A 53 -10.97 -9.43 1.35
C VAL A 53 -10.45 -9.45 -0.09
N HIS A 54 -9.59 -8.50 -0.44
CA HIS A 54 -8.92 -8.41 -1.73
C HIS A 54 -7.47 -8.84 -1.54
N VAL A 55 -7.04 -9.85 -2.31
CA VAL A 55 -5.67 -10.38 -2.27
C VAL A 55 -5.02 -10.10 -3.61
N PHE A 56 -3.86 -9.46 -3.57
CA PHE A 56 -3.06 -9.11 -4.75
C PHE A 56 -1.67 -9.75 -4.61
N SER A 57 -1.38 -10.73 -5.47
CA SER A 57 -0.12 -11.49 -5.45
C SER A 57 0.65 -11.40 -6.77
N ASP A 58 0.01 -10.87 -7.80
CA ASP A 58 0.50 -10.61 -9.14
C ASP A 58 0.38 -9.11 -9.49
N GLY A 59 1.07 -8.68 -10.55
CA GLY A 59 1.02 -7.29 -11.03
C GLY A 59 1.70 -6.26 -10.12
N LEU A 60 2.47 -6.68 -9.12
CA LEU A 60 3.27 -5.79 -8.28
C LEU A 60 4.51 -5.31 -9.03
N ALA A 61 4.85 -4.03 -8.86
CA ALA A 61 6.07 -3.48 -9.42
C ALA A 61 7.33 -3.99 -8.69
N GLU A 62 8.40 -4.25 -9.45
CA GLU A 62 9.69 -4.66 -8.91
C GLU A 62 10.50 -3.46 -8.42
N LEU A 63 10.12 -2.91 -7.25
CA LEU A 63 10.79 -1.74 -6.65
C LEU A 63 12.03 -2.10 -5.79
N GLY A 64 12.33 -3.38 -5.63
CA GLY A 64 13.33 -3.84 -4.66
C GLY A 64 12.83 -3.75 -3.20
N PRO A 65 13.73 -3.74 -2.20
CA PRO A 65 13.36 -3.56 -0.80
C PRO A 65 12.75 -2.18 -0.55
N VAL A 66 11.60 -2.15 0.14
CA VAL A 66 10.90 -0.91 0.50
C VAL A 66 10.75 -0.79 2.02
N ARG A 67 10.77 0.43 2.54
CA ARG A 67 10.63 0.72 3.99
C ARG A 67 9.39 1.52 4.31
N PHE A 68 8.89 2.27 3.34
CA PHE A 68 7.71 3.12 3.47
C PHE A 68 6.69 2.72 2.43
N VAL A 69 5.42 2.68 2.84
CA VAL A 69 4.29 2.34 1.97
C VAL A 69 3.16 3.31 2.26
N ARG A 70 2.56 3.83 1.19
CA ARG A 70 1.36 4.66 1.23
C ARG A 70 0.21 3.90 0.57
N LEU A 71 -0.88 3.76 1.31
CA LEU A 71 -2.16 3.31 0.77
C LEU A 71 -2.96 4.54 0.33
N ASN A 72 -3.38 4.56 -0.93
CA ASN A 72 -4.29 5.56 -1.45
C ASN A 72 -5.67 4.92 -1.67
N ILE A 73 -6.73 5.56 -1.19
CA ILE A 73 -8.12 5.12 -1.36
C ILE A 73 -8.93 6.24 -2.01
N MET A 74 -9.68 5.93 -3.07
CA MET A 74 -10.37 6.96 -3.85
C MET A 74 -11.87 6.71 -4.02
N PRO A 75 -12.71 7.76 -4.09
CA PRO A 75 -12.36 9.14 -3.70
C PRO A 75 -12.17 9.29 -2.19
N ASP A 76 -12.84 8.44 -1.41
CA ASP A 76 -12.86 8.38 0.05
C ASP A 76 -13.49 7.03 0.47
N GLY A 77 -13.62 6.79 1.78
CA GLY A 77 -14.27 5.59 2.33
C GLY A 77 -13.45 4.93 3.44
N GLY A 78 -13.82 3.71 3.80
CA GLY A 78 -13.14 2.95 4.84
C GLY A 78 -12.54 1.63 4.37
N VAL A 79 -11.35 1.35 4.89
CA VAL A 79 -10.66 0.06 4.79
C VAL A 79 -10.50 -0.46 6.21
N SER A 80 -10.90 -1.72 6.43
CA SER A 80 -10.78 -2.36 7.74
C SER A 80 -9.33 -2.71 8.05
N ARG A 81 -8.64 -3.33 7.08
CA ARG A 81 -7.23 -3.72 7.25
C ARG A 81 -6.44 -3.61 5.95
N LEU A 82 -5.19 -3.20 6.10
CA LEU A 82 -4.14 -3.42 5.12
C LEU A 82 -3.15 -4.45 5.70
N ARG A 83 -2.77 -5.45 4.91
CA ARG A 83 -1.68 -6.37 5.26
C ARG A 83 -0.66 -6.39 4.12
N LEU A 84 0.61 -6.25 4.48
CA LEU A 84 1.73 -6.31 3.55
C LEU A 84 2.56 -7.53 3.91
N ILE A 85 2.50 -8.57 3.07
CA ILE A 85 3.21 -9.83 3.29
C ILE A 85 4.40 -9.88 2.33
N GLY A 86 5.58 -9.90 2.92
CA GLY A 86 6.85 -9.96 2.19
C GLY A 86 7.96 -10.56 3.05
N ARG A 87 9.14 -10.67 2.45
CA ARG A 87 10.35 -11.11 3.16
C ARG A 87 11.07 -9.90 3.72
N VAL A 88 11.39 -9.93 5.00
CA VAL A 88 12.23 -8.89 5.63
C VAL A 88 13.66 -9.10 5.18
N ILE A 89 14.26 -8.06 4.62
CA ILE A 89 15.69 -8.03 4.34
C ILE A 89 16.39 -7.48 5.58
N LYS A 90 17.34 -8.23 6.14
CA LYS A 90 18.22 -7.71 7.18
C LYS A 90 19.30 -6.87 6.51
N GLU A 91 19.48 -5.63 6.95
CA GLU A 91 20.73 -4.92 6.68
C GLU A 91 21.88 -5.69 7.35
N GLY A 92 22.82 -6.19 6.55
CA GLY A 92 24.05 -6.83 7.02
C GLY A 92 23.97 -8.34 7.28
N ALA A 93 24.14 -9.13 6.22
CA ALA A 93 24.90 -10.38 6.30
C ALA A 93 26.02 -10.30 5.25
N GLY A 94 27.06 -9.51 5.56
CA GLY A 94 28.39 -9.54 4.96
C GLY A 94 28.51 -9.25 3.46
N LEU A 95 29.02 -8.06 3.13
CA LEU A 95 30.30 -7.89 2.42
C LEU A 95 31.00 -6.68 3.03
#